data_AF-A0A850KX18-F1
#
_entry.id   AF-A0A850KX18-F1
#
_cell.length_a   1.000
_cell.length_b   1.000
_cell.length_c   1.000
_cell.angle_alpha   90.00
_cell.angle_beta   90.00
_cell.angle_gamma   90.00
#
_symmetry.space_group_name_H-M   'P 1'
#
loop_
_entity.id
_entity.type
_entity.pdbx_description
1 polymer ?
#
loop_
_entity_poly.entity_id
_entity_poly.type
_entity_poly.pdbx_seq_one_letter_code
_entity_poly.pdbx_strand_id
1 'polypeptide(L)'
;MMNTLKVIFTITIVFISFTASGYFKKVTIKSLELNQIREVKIYKLNIGSRDKKTLTAIYMLDEGNDDELLFETAKSLNIKNLLVVAISNIDRGYDFRPPYTMTRGDNVRPGNGKKFVSFIKSELIPFIDKKYGKPS
;
A
#
# COMPACT_ATOMS: atom_id res chain seq x y z
N MET A 1 61.09 33.35 6.36
CA MET A 1 59.83 33.23 7.13
C MET A 1 58.71 33.81 6.29
N MET A 2 57.54 33.22 6.02
CA MET A 2 57.00 31.86 6.14
C MET A 2 55.73 31.94 5.27
N ASN A 3 55.70 31.32 4.09
CA ASN A 3 54.54 31.35 3.20
C ASN A 3 53.45 30.42 3.76
N THR A 4 52.29 30.97 4.10
CA THR A 4 51.13 30.20 4.55
C THR A 4 50.36 29.67 3.35
N LEU A 5 50.52 28.37 3.09
CA LEU A 5 49.80 27.63 2.06
C LEU A 5 48.32 27.48 2.47
N LYS A 6 47.41 28.18 1.79
CA LYS A 6 45.96 28.00 1.98
C LYS A 6 45.50 26.76 1.23
N VAL A 7 45.23 25.67 1.96
CA VAL A 7 44.59 24.46 1.42
C VAL A 7 43.09 24.71 1.32
N ILE A 8 42.57 24.82 0.09
CA ILE A 8 41.14 24.93 -0.17
C ILE A 8 40.58 23.52 -0.32
N PHE A 9 39.78 23.07 0.66
CA PHE A 9 39.04 21.80 0.56
C PHE A 9 37.75 22.05 -0.26
N THR A 10 37.73 21.61 -1.51
CA THR A 10 36.52 21.64 -2.34
C THR A 10 35.70 20.40 -2.01
N ILE A 11 34.52 20.58 -1.38
CA ILE A 11 33.58 19.48 -1.13
C ILE A 11 32.69 19.32 -2.36
N THR A 12 32.91 18.25 -3.12
CA THR A 12 32.04 17.88 -4.24
C THR A 12 30.86 17.07 -3.71
N ILE A 13 29.68 17.68 -3.65
CA ILE A 13 28.44 16.98 -3.31
C ILE A 13 27.89 16.33 -4.58
N VAL A 14 28.00 15.00 -4.68
CA VAL A 14 27.43 14.22 -5.77
C VAL A 14 25.98 13.88 -5.40
N PHE A 15 25.01 14.48 -6.11
CA PHE A 15 23.61 14.10 -6.02
C PHE A 15 23.39 12.83 -6.86
N ILE A 16 23.48 11.66 -6.23
CA ILE A 16 23.03 10.41 -6.86
C ILE A 16 21.49 10.44 -6.85
N SER A 17 20.91 10.70 -8.02
CA SER A 17 19.46 10.61 -8.19
C SER A 17 19.07 9.13 -8.21
N PHE A 18 18.57 8.61 -7.09
CA PHE A 18 17.97 7.29 -7.06
C PHE A 18 16.64 7.35 -7.81
N THR A 19 16.59 6.81 -9.04
CA THR A 19 15.33 6.64 -9.75
C THR A 19 14.55 5.53 -9.04
N ALA A 20 13.60 5.92 -8.20
CA ALA A 20 12.66 4.97 -7.63
C ALA A 20 11.80 4.38 -8.76
N SER A 21 12.22 3.22 -9.27
CA SER A 21 11.43 2.37 -10.16
C SER A 21 10.30 1.72 -9.36
N GLY A 22 9.32 2.52 -8.92
CA GLY A 22 8.14 2.01 -8.23
C GLY A 22 6.97 1.87 -9.19
N TYR A 23 6.60 0.63 -9.55
CA TYR A 23 5.38 0.32 -10.33
C TYR A 23 4.06 0.59 -9.58
N PHE A 24 4.14 1.17 -8.37
CA PHE A 24 3.02 1.46 -7.49
C PHE A 24 3.09 2.86 -6.90
N LYS A 25 1.92 3.39 -6.53
CA LYS A 25 1.78 4.62 -5.76
C LYS A 25 1.48 4.28 -4.31
N LYS A 26 2.32 4.76 -3.38
CA LYS A 26 2.01 4.73 -1.95
C LYS A 26 0.99 5.80 -1.60
N VAL A 27 0.03 5.45 -0.75
CA VAL A 27 -0.93 6.38 -0.16
C VAL A 27 -1.03 6.13 1.33
N THR A 28 -1.28 7.18 2.10
CA THR A 28 -1.48 7.10 3.55
C THR A 28 -2.92 7.48 3.88
N ILE A 29 -3.52 6.73 4.81
CA ILE A 29 -4.88 6.95 5.30
C ILE A 29 -4.82 7.05 6.83
N LYS A 30 -5.26 8.17 7.38
CA LYS A 30 -5.46 8.30 8.83
C LYS A 30 -6.78 7.63 9.19
N SER A 31 -6.71 6.42 9.73
CA SER A 31 -7.87 5.60 10.03
C SER A 31 -8.49 5.96 11.37
N LEU A 32 -9.79 6.22 11.38
CA LEU A 32 -10.58 6.42 12.59
C LEU A 32 -10.97 5.07 13.21
N GLU A 33 -11.33 4.09 12.38
CA GLU A 33 -11.65 2.72 12.82
C GLU A 33 -10.47 2.07 13.58
N LEU A 34 -9.26 2.28 13.10
CA LEU A 34 -8.04 1.67 13.65
C LEU A 34 -7.24 2.62 14.56
N ASN A 35 -7.61 3.91 14.61
CA ASN A 35 -6.88 4.96 15.33
C ASN A 35 -5.37 4.97 15.01
N GLN A 36 -5.02 4.82 13.73
CA GLN A 36 -3.64 4.76 13.25
C GLN A 36 -3.51 5.22 11.80
N ILE A 37 -2.28 5.50 11.36
CA ILE A 37 -2.00 5.81 9.96
C ILE A 37 -1.71 4.50 9.22
N ARG A 38 -2.45 4.23 8.15
CA ARG A 38 -2.27 3.07 7.28
C ARG A 38 -1.58 3.46 5.99
N GLU A 39 -0.56 2.69 5.61
CA GLU A 39 0.03 2.75 4.27
C GLU A 39 -0.66 1.73 3.36
N VAL A 40 -0.89 2.12 2.11
CA VAL A 40 -1.47 1.28 1.07
C VAL A 40 -0.68 1.49 -0.22
N LYS A 41 -0.26 0.40 -0.86
CA LYS A 41 0.32 0.42 -2.21
C LYS A 41 -0.77 0.25 -3.25
N ILE A 42 -0.77 1.13 -4.25
CA ILE A 42 -1.71 1.10 -5.36
C ILE A 42 -0.97 0.83 -6.66
N TYR A 43 -1.20 -0.34 -7.25
CA TYR A 43 -0.79 -0.66 -8.61
C TYR A 43 -1.95 -0.38 -9.55
N LYS A 44 -1.69 0.24 -10.69
CA LYS A 44 -2.73 0.60 -11.65
C LYS A 44 -2.34 0.18 -13.05
N LEU A 45 -3.19 -0.64 -13.67
CA LEU A 45 -3.08 -1.03 -15.06
C LEU A 45 -4.23 -0.38 -15.86
N ASN A 46 -3.88 0.53 -16.77
CA ASN A 46 -4.84 1.11 -17.70
C ASN A 46 -4.30 0.96 -19.13
N ILE A 47 -4.65 -0.15 -19.76
CA ILE A 47 -4.29 -0.44 -21.15
C ILE A 47 -5.47 -0.03 -22.04
N GLY A 48 -5.31 1.09 -22.74
CA GLY A 48 -6.01 1.35 -24.00
C GLY A 48 -7.48 1.78 -23.95
N SER A 49 -8.04 2.23 -22.83
CA SER A 49 -9.44 2.71 -22.83
C SER A 49 -9.64 3.92 -21.91
N ARG A 50 -10.15 5.02 -22.51
CA ARG A 50 -10.80 6.13 -21.78
C ARG A 50 -12.13 5.69 -21.14
N ASP A 51 -12.63 4.52 -21.51
CA ASP A 51 -13.84 3.94 -20.96
C ASP A 51 -13.60 3.42 -19.54
N LYS A 52 -14.11 4.22 -18.60
CA LYS A 52 -14.19 3.94 -17.16
C LYS A 52 -15.06 2.73 -16.79
N LYS A 53 -15.55 1.95 -17.77
CA LYS A 53 -16.73 1.08 -17.62
C LYS A 53 -16.49 -0.23 -16.86
N THR A 54 -15.25 -0.70 -16.68
CA THR A 54 -14.97 -1.95 -15.95
C THR A 54 -13.65 -1.88 -15.19
N LEU A 55 -13.51 -0.93 -14.28
CA LEU A 55 -12.38 -0.90 -13.34
C LEU A 55 -12.56 -2.03 -12.32
N THR A 56 -11.66 -3.01 -12.29
CA THR A 56 -11.65 -4.06 -11.25
C THR A 56 -10.64 -3.69 -10.17
N ALA A 57 -11.01 -3.82 -8.89
CA ALA A 57 -10.09 -3.62 -7.78
C ALA A 57 -9.91 -4.93 -6.99
N ILE A 58 -8.66 -5.36 -6.82
CA ILE A 58 -8.29 -6.49 -5.98
C ILE A 58 -7.62 -5.94 -4.72
N TYR A 59 -8.21 -6.21 -3.56
CA TYR A 59 -7.68 -5.80 -2.26
C TYR A 59 -6.81 -6.91 -1.68
N MET A 60 -5.51 -6.65 -1.60
CA MET A 60 -4.54 -7.55 -0.98
C MET A 60 -4.38 -7.13 0.48
N LEU A 61 -4.82 -7.99 1.41
CA LEU A 61 -4.83 -7.66 2.84
C LEU A 61 -3.43 -7.67 3.47
N ASP A 62 -2.49 -8.38 2.84
CA ASP A 62 -1.15 -8.67 3.32
C ASP A 62 -0.16 -8.22 2.25
N GLU A 63 0.25 -6.95 2.29
CA GLU A 63 1.24 -6.41 1.36
C GLU A 63 2.56 -7.19 1.45
N GLY A 64 3.09 -7.60 0.28
CA GLY A 64 4.29 -8.41 0.16
C GLY A 64 4.75 -8.53 -1.29
N ASN A 65 5.21 -9.72 -1.68
CA ASN A 65 5.66 -9.98 -3.05
C ASN A 65 4.49 -10.38 -3.98
N ASP A 66 3.40 -10.89 -3.40
CA ASP A 66 2.28 -11.45 -4.15
C ASP A 66 1.45 -10.37 -4.86
N ASP A 67 1.38 -9.15 -4.32
CA ASP A 67 0.70 -8.02 -4.98
C ASP A 67 1.44 -7.54 -6.24
N GLU A 68 2.78 -7.50 -6.21
CA GLU A 68 3.57 -7.18 -7.40
C GLU A 68 3.52 -8.32 -8.43
N LEU A 69 3.63 -9.58 -7.98
CA LEU A 69 3.48 -10.75 -8.85
C LEU A 69 2.11 -10.78 -9.54
N LEU A 70 1.03 -10.49 -8.79
CA LEU A 70 -0.32 -10.39 -9.34
C LEU A 70 -0.40 -9.28 -10.40
N PHE A 71 0.19 -8.11 -10.11
CA PHE A 71 0.18 -6.99 -11.04
C PHE A 71 0.94 -7.31 -12.34
N GLU A 72 2.15 -7.87 -12.25
CA GLU A 72 2.95 -8.23 -13.42
C GLU A 72 2.33 -9.38 -14.20
N THR A 73 1.69 -10.34 -13.53
CA THR A 73 0.91 -11.42 -14.17
C THR A 73 -0.30 -10.86 -14.92
N ALA A 74 -1.06 -9.96 -14.30
CA ALA A 74 -2.20 -9.31 -14.97
C ALA A 74 -1.76 -8.50 -16.19
N LYS A 75 -0.61 -7.81 -16.09
CA LYS A 75 0.00 -7.06 -17.18
C LYS A 75 0.46 -7.97 -18.32
N SER A 76 1.10 -9.12 -18.03
CA SER A 76 1.52 -10.08 -19.07
C SER A 76 0.33 -10.73 -19.79
N LEU A 77 -0.78 -10.92 -19.08
CA LEU A 77 -2.05 -11.41 -19.63
C LEU A 77 -2.89 -10.31 -20.32
N ASN A 78 -2.39 -9.07 -20.43
CA ASN A 78 -3.11 -7.93 -20.99
C ASN A 78 -4.47 -7.65 -20.34
N ILE A 79 -4.62 -7.93 -19.05
CA ILE A 79 -5.80 -7.53 -18.28
C ILE A 79 -5.91 -6.00 -18.33
N LYS A 80 -7.11 -5.48 -18.61
CA LYS A 80 -7.37 -4.05 -18.72
C LYS A 80 -8.04 -3.53 -17.45
N ASN A 81 -7.78 -2.27 -17.11
CA ASN A 81 -8.47 -1.54 -16.05
C ASN A 81 -8.45 -2.26 -14.69
N LEU A 82 -7.25 -2.60 -14.21
CA LEU A 82 -7.06 -3.25 -12.91
C LEU A 82 -6.42 -2.29 -11.88
N LEU A 83 -6.91 -2.34 -10.65
CA LEU A 83 -6.24 -1.81 -9.46
C LEU A 83 -5.88 -2.96 -8.54
N VAL A 84 -4.61 -3.05 -8.14
CA VAL A 84 -4.20 -3.86 -7.00
C VAL A 84 -3.99 -2.91 -5.83
N VAL A 85 -4.74 -3.11 -4.75
CA VAL A 85 -4.76 -2.28 -3.56
C VAL A 85 -4.20 -3.11 -2.41
N ALA A 86 -2.90 -2.99 -2.15
CA ALA A 86 -2.20 -3.77 -1.13
C ALA A 86 -2.07 -2.99 0.17
N ILE A 87 -2.57 -3.55 1.26
CA ILE A 87 -2.62 -2.92 2.58
C ILE A 87 -1.37 -3.31 3.36
N SER A 88 -0.54 -2.32 3.71
CA SER A 88 0.64 -2.57 4.54
C SER A 88 0.24 -2.90 5.97
N ASN A 89 0.81 -3.98 6.50
CA ASN A 89 0.56 -4.39 7.88
C ASN A 89 1.32 -3.51 8.87
N ILE A 90 0.72 -3.34 10.05
CA ILE A 90 1.40 -2.83 11.24
C ILE A 90 1.51 -3.98 12.26
N ASP A 91 0.37 -4.57 12.60
CA ASP A 91 0.30 -5.83 13.35
C ASP A 91 -0.69 -6.79 12.66
N ARG A 92 -0.14 -7.57 11.72
CA ARG A 92 -0.89 -8.56 10.94
C ARG A 92 -1.65 -9.55 11.83
N GLY A 93 -1.00 -10.01 12.89
CA GLY A 93 -1.59 -10.98 13.81
C GLY A 93 -2.79 -10.38 14.53
N TYR A 94 -2.69 -9.14 15.00
CA TYR A 94 -3.80 -8.45 15.66
C TYR A 94 -4.93 -8.14 14.69
N ASP A 95 -4.62 -7.60 13.52
CA ASP A 95 -5.62 -7.18 12.53
C ASP A 95 -6.37 -8.35 11.89
N PHE A 96 -5.78 -9.54 11.78
CA PHE A 96 -6.45 -10.70 11.16
C PHE A 96 -7.14 -11.60 12.19
N ARG A 97 -6.94 -11.39 13.50
CA ARG A 97 -7.61 -12.16 14.55
C ARG A 97 -9.01 -11.59 14.84
N PRO A 98 -10.04 -12.43 14.99
CA PRO A 98 -11.38 -11.97 15.36
C PRO A 98 -11.43 -11.41 16.79
N PRO A 99 -12.42 -10.57 17.12
CA PRO A 99 -12.55 -9.93 18.43
C PRO A 99 -12.96 -10.86 19.57
N TYR A 100 -13.47 -12.07 19.28
CA TYR A 100 -13.88 -13.05 20.29
C TYR A 100 -13.49 -14.47 19.85
N THR A 101 -12.92 -15.25 20.76
CA THR A 101 -12.78 -16.70 20.64
C THR A 101 -13.55 -17.37 21.78
N MET A 102 -14.77 -17.85 21.50
CA MET A 102 -15.49 -18.73 22.41
C MET A 102 -15.05 -20.18 22.14
N THR A 103 -13.86 -20.53 22.60
CA THR A 103 -13.45 -21.95 22.64
C THR A 103 -12.77 -22.22 23.96
N ARG A 104 -13.27 -23.22 24.68
CA ARG A 104 -12.73 -23.74 25.94
C ARG A 104 -11.28 -24.15 25.72
N GLY A 105 -10.34 -23.39 26.27
CA GLY A 105 -8.90 -23.56 26.12
C GLY A 105 -8.23 -22.20 26.23
N ASP A 106 -7.85 -21.83 27.45
CA ASP A 106 -7.37 -20.51 27.83
C ASP A 106 -6.15 -20.02 27.01
N ASN A 107 -6.10 -18.69 26.81
CA ASN A 107 -4.97 -17.85 26.36
C ASN A 107 -4.97 -17.25 24.94
N VAL A 108 -6.08 -17.26 24.19
CA VAL A 108 -6.12 -16.51 22.92
C VAL A 108 -6.50 -15.04 23.19
N ARG A 109 -5.56 -14.12 22.94
CA ARG A 109 -5.82 -12.67 23.03
C ARG A 109 -6.78 -12.24 21.91
N PRO A 110 -7.84 -11.47 22.22
CA PRO A 110 -8.76 -10.97 21.20
C PRO A 110 -8.01 -10.11 20.18
N GLY A 111 -8.42 -10.21 18.92
CA GLY A 111 -7.88 -9.43 17.82
C GLY A 111 -8.75 -8.25 17.41
N ASN A 112 -8.34 -7.60 16.34
CA ASN A 112 -8.90 -6.37 15.80
C ASN A 112 -9.65 -6.57 14.48
N GLY A 113 -9.86 -7.82 14.06
CA GLY A 113 -10.41 -8.16 12.74
C GLY A 113 -11.73 -7.49 12.42
N LYS A 114 -12.59 -7.28 13.41
CA LYS A 114 -13.84 -6.51 13.20
C LYS A 114 -13.54 -5.07 12.78
N LYS A 115 -12.63 -4.38 13.48
CA LYS A 115 -12.26 -3.00 13.12
C LYS A 115 -11.44 -2.94 11.83
N PHE A 116 -10.62 -3.96 11.55
CA PHE A 116 -9.89 -4.04 10.29
C PHE A 116 -10.83 -4.17 9.09
N VAL A 117 -11.85 -5.02 9.18
CA VAL A 117 -12.90 -5.11 8.16
C VAL A 117 -13.71 -3.81 8.08
N SER A 118 -13.99 -3.14 9.20
CA SER A 118 -14.62 -1.82 9.18
C SER A 118 -13.77 -0.80 8.43
N PHE A 119 -12.48 -0.68 8.73
CA PHE A 119 -11.53 0.18 8.00
C PHE A 119 -11.60 -0.03 6.49
N ILE A 120 -11.60 -1.29 6.04
CA ILE A 120 -11.69 -1.60 4.61
C ILE A 120 -13.00 -1.06 4.02
N LYS A 121 -14.13 -1.27 4.70
CA LYS A 121 -15.47 -0.92 4.21
C LYS A 121 -15.80 0.57 4.30
N SER A 122 -15.52 1.21 5.43
CA SER A 122 -15.95 2.59 5.72
C SER A 122 -14.92 3.63 5.31
N GLU A 123 -13.65 3.25 5.13
CA GLU A 123 -12.57 4.21 4.85
C GLU A 123 -11.83 3.91 3.55
N LEU A 124 -11.27 2.70 3.40
CA LEU A 124 -10.41 2.37 2.26
C LEU A 124 -11.19 2.26 0.94
N ILE A 125 -12.28 1.48 0.90
CA ILE A 125 -13.10 1.36 -0.31
C ILE A 125 -13.61 2.75 -0.76
N PRO A 126 -14.24 3.57 0.10
CA PRO A 126 -14.65 4.92 -0.27
C PRO A 126 -13.49 5.82 -0.75
N PHE A 127 -12.30 5.69 -0.18
CA PHE A 127 -11.11 6.42 -0.64
C PHE A 127 -10.73 6.02 -2.07
N ILE A 128 -10.73 4.72 -2.39
CA ILE A 128 -10.44 4.21 -3.73
C ILE A 128 -11.51 4.65 -4.71
N ASP A 129 -12.79 4.52 -4.36
CA ASP A 129 -13.93 4.93 -5.19
C ASP A 129 -13.85 6.42 -5.56
N LYS A 130 -13.57 7.29 -4.58
CA LYS A 130 -13.44 8.73 -4.81
C LYS A 130 -12.27 9.07 -5.72
N LYS A 131 -11.15 8.36 -5.57
CA LYS A 131 -9.89 8.70 -6.25
C LYS A 131 -9.76 8.10 -7.65
N TYR A 132 -10.26 6.89 -7.85
CA TYR A 132 -10.09 6.13 -9.09
C TYR A 132 -11.42 5.87 -9.82
N GLY A 133 -12.55 6.16 -9.19
CA GLY A 133 -13.88 5.75 -9.64
C GLY A 133 -14.27 4.43 -8.98
N LYS A 134 -15.58 4.25 -8.76
CA LYS A 134 -16.13 3.02 -8.19
C LYS A 134 -15.79 1.82 -9.09
N PRO A 135 -15.07 0.81 -8.60
CA PRO A 135 -14.85 -0.44 -9.32
C PRO A 135 -16.17 -1.17 -9.59
N SER A 136 -16.21 -1.94 -10.68
CA SER A 136 -17.35 -2.80 -11.06
C SER A 136 -17.54 -3.97 -10.12
#